data_AF-A0A9D1NEC1-F1
#
_entry.id   AF-A0A9D1NEC1-F1
#
_cell.length_a   1.000
_cell.length_b   1.000
_cell.length_c   1.000
_cell.angle_alpha   90.00
_cell.angle_beta   90.00
_cell.angle_gamma   90.00
#
_symmetry.space_group_name_H-M   'P 1'
#
loop_
_entity.id
_entity.type
_entity.pdbx_description
1 polymer ?
#
loop_
_entity_poly.entity_id
_entity_poly.type
_entity_poly.pdbx_seq_one_letter_code
_entity_poly.pdbx_strand_id
1 'polypeptide(L)'
;MSKYFTLFLIVVFFIANFWASIFPYPFFSASTTLTVGQNQDINDKNEGENSPVTGSSDIKVVNLDWFDVVDTFFEKYVTVRVIDVNTKKQYYVKRTGGYNHADVEPIDSANVDIFHSLYNYEWSWARRPVWVEINGVFVAASINGMPHGYSLIDNGQGGHTCIHFLNSKTHGTKRVDETHQAAVQEAYSRQKEINLLEL
;
A
#
# COMPACT_ATOMS: atom_id res chain seq x y z
N MET A 1 -27.26 -18.92 64.87
CA MET A 1 -28.35 -18.82 63.87
C MET A 1 -29.35 -19.93 64.12
N SER A 2 -30.65 -19.66 64.06
CA SER A 2 -31.67 -20.71 64.24
C SER A 2 -31.66 -21.68 63.06
N LYS A 3 -32.00 -22.95 63.26
CA LYS A 3 -32.11 -23.95 62.17
C LYS A 3 -33.08 -23.49 61.07
N TYR A 4 -34.08 -22.70 61.44
CA TYR A 4 -35.03 -22.09 60.51
C TYR A 4 -34.39 -21.00 59.64
N PHE A 5 -33.43 -20.24 60.18
CA PHE A 5 -32.69 -19.24 59.40
C PHE A 5 -31.80 -19.89 58.34
N THR A 6 -31.11 -20.98 58.69
CA THR A 6 -30.29 -21.74 57.74
C THR A 6 -31.16 -22.39 56.64
N LEU A 7 -32.29 -22.98 57.01
CA LEU A 7 -33.23 -23.56 56.04
C LEU A 7 -33.82 -22.49 55.10
N PHE A 8 -34.17 -21.33 55.62
CA PHE A 8 -34.63 -20.20 54.83
C PHE A 8 -33.59 -19.75 53.80
N LEU A 9 -32.31 -19.62 54.20
CA LEU A 9 -31.24 -19.27 53.27
C LEU A 9 -31.07 -20.30 52.15
N ILE A 10 -31.12 -21.59 52.47
CA ILE A 10 -31.01 -22.66 51.47
C ILE A 10 -32.17 -22.60 50.47
N VAL A 11 -33.39 -22.39 50.94
CA VAL A 11 -34.58 -22.29 50.08
C VAL A 11 -34.50 -21.06 49.17
N VAL A 12 -34.11 -19.89 49.70
CA VAL A 12 -33.91 -18.68 48.90
C VAL A 12 -32.82 -18.88 47.84
N PHE A 13 -31.72 -19.54 48.19
CA PHE A 13 -30.64 -19.84 47.26
C PHE A 13 -31.12 -20.78 46.14
N PHE A 14 -31.86 -21.83 46.47
CA PHE A 14 -32.42 -22.76 45.47
C PHE A 14 -33.40 -22.07 44.53
N ILE A 15 -34.30 -21.24 45.06
CA ILE A 15 -35.28 -20.49 44.25
C ILE A 15 -34.56 -19.52 43.31
N ALA A 16 -33.57 -18.77 43.80
CA ALA A 16 -32.79 -17.84 42.97
C ALA A 16 -32.05 -18.55 41.83
N ASN A 17 -31.44 -19.71 42.10
CA ASN A 17 -30.74 -20.50 41.08
C ASN A 17 -31.72 -21.16 40.09
N PHE A 18 -32.87 -21.63 40.55
CA PHE A 18 -33.89 -22.24 39.69
C PHE A 18 -34.44 -21.21 38.68
N TRP A 19 -34.77 -20.00 39.13
CA TRP A 19 -35.23 -18.94 38.22
C TRP A 19 -34.14 -18.47 37.25
N ALA A 20 -32.88 -18.38 37.70
CA ALA A 20 -31.76 -18.04 36.81
C ALA A 20 -31.51 -19.09 35.71
N SER A 21 -31.81 -20.36 35.98
CA SER A 21 -31.66 -21.45 35.00
C SER A 21 -32.80 -21.50 33.98
N ILE A 22 -34.01 -21.10 34.35
CA ILE A 22 -35.18 -21.12 33.48
C ILE A 22 -35.24 -19.83 32.64
N PHE A 23 -34.77 -18.72 33.20
CA PHE A 23 -34.76 -17.41 32.55
C PHE A 23 -33.35 -16.80 32.64
N PRO A 24 -32.46 -17.09 31.66
CA PRO A 24 -31.10 -16.56 31.68
C PRO A 24 -31.03 -15.02 31.57
N TYR A 25 -32.16 -14.37 31.29
CA TYR A 25 -32.30 -12.92 31.21
C TYR A 25 -33.57 -12.46 31.95
N PRO A 26 -33.55 -11.28 32.60
CA PRO A 26 -34.73 -10.76 33.28
C PRO A 26 -35.88 -10.53 32.27
N PHE A 27 -37.05 -11.13 32.53
CA PHE A 27 -38.27 -10.97 31.71
C PHE A 27 -38.77 -9.52 31.59
N PHE A 28 -38.21 -8.61 32.39
CA PHE A 28 -38.48 -7.17 32.37
C PHE A 28 -37.39 -6.37 31.65
N SER A 29 -36.41 -7.01 31.02
CA SER A 29 -35.47 -6.29 30.15
C SER A 29 -36.18 -5.96 28.85
N ALA A 30 -36.47 -4.68 28.62
CA ALA A 30 -36.86 -4.16 27.32
C ALA A 30 -35.66 -4.08 26.37
N SER A 31 -34.74 -5.06 26.40
CA SER A 31 -33.65 -5.14 25.43
C SER A 31 -34.24 -5.59 24.11
N THR A 32 -34.54 -4.62 23.26
CA THR A 32 -34.78 -4.87 21.84
C THR A 32 -33.60 -5.64 21.30
N THR A 33 -33.85 -6.80 20.69
CA THR A 33 -32.83 -7.55 19.96
C THR A 33 -32.34 -6.65 18.84
N LEU A 34 -31.18 -6.01 19.04
CA LEU A 34 -30.57 -5.17 18.01
C LEU A 34 -30.23 -6.09 16.84
N THR A 35 -30.70 -5.70 15.66
CA THR A 35 -30.33 -6.37 14.42
C THR A 35 -28.82 -6.25 14.19
N VAL A 36 -28.25 -7.15 13.40
CA VAL A 36 -26.81 -7.12 13.06
C VAL A 36 -26.39 -5.74 12.54
N GLY A 37 -27.22 -5.10 11.71
CA GLY A 37 -26.95 -3.74 11.21
C GLY A 37 -26.94 -2.67 12.31
N GLN A 38 -27.90 -2.72 13.25
CA GLN A 38 -27.91 -1.77 14.36
C GLN A 38 -26.72 -1.93 15.31
N ASN A 39 -26.23 -3.17 15.48
CA ASN A 39 -25.00 -3.40 16.25
C ASN A 39 -23.76 -2.87 15.53
N GLN A 40 -23.69 -2.99 14.19
CA GLN A 40 -22.62 -2.37 13.41
C GLN A 40 -22.68 -0.84 13.51
N ASP A 41 -23.84 -0.23 13.31
CA ASP A 41 -24.01 1.23 13.39
C ASP A 41 -23.64 1.81 14.77
N ILE A 42 -23.83 1.05 15.85
CA ILE A 42 -23.46 1.46 17.21
C ILE A 42 -21.96 1.29 17.45
N ASN A 43 -21.38 0.17 17.00
CA ASN A 43 -19.95 -0.09 17.12
C ASN A 43 -19.14 0.95 16.33
N ASP A 44 -19.64 1.33 15.16
CA ASP A 44 -18.92 2.17 14.21
C ASP A 44 -19.25 3.66 14.41
N LYS A 45 -20.14 4.01 15.36
CA LYS A 45 -20.66 5.37 15.57
C LYS A 45 -19.59 6.43 15.85
N ASN A 46 -18.42 6.00 16.33
CA ASN A 46 -17.26 6.85 16.61
C ASN A 46 -16.03 6.45 15.80
N GLU A 47 -16.15 5.52 14.85
CA GLU A 47 -15.06 5.10 13.98
C GLU A 47 -15.05 6.01 12.74
N GLY A 48 -13.92 6.71 12.53
CA GLY A 48 -13.78 7.72 11.47
C GLY A 48 -13.70 7.16 10.04
N GLU A 49 -13.70 5.84 9.90
CA GLU A 49 -13.49 5.11 8.64
C GLU A 49 -14.78 4.75 7.89
N ASN A 50 -15.95 4.83 8.54
CA ASN A 50 -17.25 4.49 7.92
C ASN A 50 -18.07 5.70 7.45
N SER A 51 -17.43 6.85 7.22
CA SER A 51 -18.07 7.90 6.43
C SER A 51 -18.22 7.43 4.98
N PRO A 52 -19.40 7.52 4.34
CA PRO A 52 -19.52 7.30 2.91
C PRO A 52 -18.57 8.29 2.22
N VAL A 53 -17.55 7.78 1.53
CA VAL A 53 -16.62 8.61 0.75
C VAL A 53 -17.37 9.13 -0.47
N THR A 54 -18.19 10.15 -0.27
CA THR A 54 -18.68 11.03 -1.34
C THR A 54 -17.69 12.17 -1.50
N GLY A 55 -16.61 11.87 -2.19
CA GLY A 55 -15.56 12.81 -2.58
C GLY A 55 -14.43 12.02 -3.20
N SER A 56 -14.06 12.34 -4.44
CA SER A 56 -12.87 11.82 -5.11
C SER A 56 -11.72 11.75 -4.10
N SER A 57 -11.32 10.54 -3.69
CA SER A 57 -10.25 10.38 -2.71
C SER A 57 -8.95 10.79 -3.39
N ASP A 58 -8.44 11.97 -3.06
CA ASP A 58 -7.17 12.45 -3.59
C ASP A 58 -6.10 11.37 -3.43
N ILE A 59 -5.57 10.92 -4.56
CA ILE A 59 -4.46 9.99 -4.65
C ILE A 59 -3.24 10.67 -4.00
N LYS A 60 -2.65 9.98 -3.04
CA LYS A 60 -1.45 10.44 -2.33
C LYS A 60 -0.23 9.70 -2.83
N VAL A 61 0.85 10.46 -3.06
CA VAL A 61 2.18 9.89 -3.31
C VAL A 61 2.98 9.97 -2.02
N VAL A 62 3.60 8.87 -1.62
CA VAL A 62 4.45 8.79 -0.43
C VAL A 62 5.94 8.76 -0.79
N ASN A 63 6.78 9.31 0.07
CA ASN A 63 8.24 9.22 -0.04
C ASN A 63 8.76 8.20 0.97
N LEU A 64 9.06 6.99 0.53
CA LEU A 64 9.39 5.85 1.39
C LEU A 64 10.85 5.43 1.22
N ASP A 65 11.49 5.14 2.35
CA ASP A 65 12.86 4.63 2.40
C ASP A 65 12.95 3.23 1.77
N TRP A 66 13.99 3.04 0.95
CA TRP A 66 14.25 1.78 0.27
C TRP A 66 14.46 0.60 1.22
N PHE A 67 15.34 0.76 2.21
CA PHE A 67 15.78 -0.33 3.07
C PHE A 67 14.78 -0.62 4.18
N ASP A 68 14.07 0.40 4.67
CA ASP A 68 13.12 0.22 5.77
C ASP A 68 11.76 -0.32 5.29
N VAL A 69 11.32 0.09 4.08
CA VAL A 69 9.95 -0.18 3.61
C VAL A 69 9.93 -0.76 2.21
N VAL A 70 10.49 -0.05 1.21
CA VAL A 70 10.18 -0.36 -0.19
C VAL A 70 10.73 -1.70 -0.63
N ASP A 71 11.91 -2.15 -0.18
CA ASP A 71 12.47 -3.44 -0.59
C ASP A 71 11.58 -4.62 -0.17
N THR A 72 10.95 -4.53 1.00
CA THR A 72 9.99 -5.53 1.49
C THR A 72 8.61 -5.37 0.82
N PHE A 73 8.19 -4.13 0.58
CA PHE A 73 6.87 -3.80 0.04
C PHE A 73 6.74 -4.06 -1.47
N PHE A 74 7.80 -3.81 -2.25
CA PHE A 74 7.83 -3.99 -3.69
C PHE A 74 8.45 -5.35 -4.04
N GLU A 75 7.74 -6.45 -3.83
CA GLU A 75 8.29 -7.79 -4.01
C GLU A 75 8.86 -8.06 -5.43
N LYS A 76 9.84 -8.95 -5.50
CA LYS A 76 10.41 -9.39 -6.79
C LYS A 76 9.37 -10.13 -7.61
N TYR A 77 9.48 -9.98 -8.93
CA TYR A 77 8.61 -10.55 -9.97
C TYR A 77 7.19 -10.01 -10.00
N VAL A 78 6.91 -8.96 -9.23
CA VAL A 78 5.66 -8.19 -9.32
C VAL A 78 5.73 -7.19 -10.47
N THR A 79 4.65 -7.12 -11.24
CA THR A 79 4.44 -6.09 -12.24
C THR A 79 3.80 -4.87 -11.60
N VAL A 80 4.36 -3.70 -11.87
CA VAL A 80 3.90 -2.40 -11.35
C VAL A 80 3.78 -1.40 -12.48
N ARG A 81 2.91 -0.40 -12.26
CA ARG A 81 2.80 0.75 -13.15
C ARG A 81 3.82 1.81 -12.74
N VAL A 82 4.48 2.38 -13.74
CA VAL A 82 5.41 3.50 -13.59
C VAL A 82 4.87 4.68 -14.40
N ILE A 83 4.87 5.85 -13.78
CA ILE A 83 4.40 7.10 -14.38
C ILE A 83 5.57 8.08 -14.41
N ASP A 84 5.96 8.52 -15.59
CA ASP A 84 6.96 9.59 -15.74
C ASP A 84 6.36 10.94 -15.33
N VAL A 85 6.94 11.59 -14.33
CA VAL A 85 6.38 12.83 -13.77
C VAL A 85 6.43 13.97 -14.79
N ASN A 86 7.36 13.95 -15.75
CA ASN A 86 7.50 15.03 -16.73
C ASN A 86 6.50 14.94 -17.87
N THR A 87 6.35 13.75 -18.45
CA THR A 87 5.53 13.53 -19.65
C THR A 87 4.15 12.98 -19.34
N LYS A 88 3.92 12.50 -18.11
CA LYS A 88 2.71 11.78 -17.67
C LYS A 88 2.45 10.48 -18.39
N LYS A 89 3.39 10.01 -19.22
CA LYS A 89 3.31 8.70 -19.86
C LYS A 89 3.38 7.60 -18.79
N GLN A 90 2.55 6.58 -18.99
CA GLN A 90 2.41 5.44 -18.10
C GLN A 90 2.86 4.19 -18.84
N TYR A 91 3.58 3.31 -18.16
CA TYR A 91 4.03 2.03 -18.67
C TYR A 91 4.18 1.04 -17.52
N TYR A 92 4.25 -0.24 -17.85
CA TYR A 92 4.33 -1.33 -16.89
C TYR A 92 5.70 -1.99 -16.95
N VAL A 93 6.27 -2.22 -15.78
CA VAL A 93 7.54 -2.93 -15.60
C VAL A 93 7.36 -4.06 -14.60
N LYS A 94 8.21 -5.08 -14.69
CA LYS A 94 8.32 -6.12 -13.67
C LYS A 94 9.62 -5.91 -12.91
N ARG A 95 9.59 -6.01 -11.57
CA ARG A 95 10.82 -6.09 -10.76
C ARG A 95 11.50 -7.43 -11.00
N THR A 96 12.63 -7.44 -11.68
CA THR A 96 13.36 -8.68 -12.01
C THR A 96 14.45 -9.01 -11.00
N GLY A 97 14.84 -8.04 -10.16
CA GLY A 97 15.78 -8.28 -9.07
C GLY A 97 16.06 -7.06 -8.20
N GLY A 98 17.35 -6.77 -8.01
CA GLY A 98 17.81 -5.68 -7.17
C GLY A 98 18.03 -6.04 -5.69
N TYR A 99 18.90 -5.24 -5.05
CA TYR A 99 19.23 -5.32 -3.61
C TYR A 99 19.36 -3.90 -3.01
N ASN A 100 20.15 -3.04 -3.64
CA ASN A 100 20.31 -1.65 -3.21
C ASN A 100 19.26 -0.69 -3.81
N HIS A 101 18.51 -1.17 -4.80
CA HIS A 101 17.46 -0.53 -5.57
C HIS A 101 16.68 -1.63 -6.31
N ALA A 102 15.61 -1.29 -7.03
CA ALA A 102 14.86 -2.24 -7.83
C ALA A 102 15.44 -2.34 -9.25
N ASP A 103 15.79 -3.56 -9.67
CA ASP A 103 16.08 -3.86 -11.07
C ASP A 103 14.74 -4.17 -11.75
N VAL A 104 14.43 -3.50 -12.86
CA VAL A 104 13.15 -3.64 -13.56
C VAL A 104 13.32 -3.78 -15.07
N GLU A 105 12.39 -4.49 -15.70
CA GLU A 105 12.29 -4.62 -17.15
C GLU A 105 10.84 -4.31 -17.58
N PRO A 106 10.62 -3.53 -18.66
CA PRO A 106 9.29 -3.38 -19.25
C PRO A 106 8.67 -4.74 -19.60
N ILE A 107 7.36 -4.89 -19.44
CA ILE A 107 6.73 -6.22 -19.55
C ILE A 107 6.63 -6.75 -20.98
N ASP A 108 6.70 -5.89 -21.99
CA ASP A 108 6.64 -6.20 -23.42
C ASP A 108 7.26 -5.06 -24.26
N SER A 109 7.31 -5.24 -25.58
CA SER A 109 7.88 -4.26 -26.51
C SER A 109 7.10 -2.94 -26.60
N ALA A 110 5.79 -2.95 -26.34
CA ALA A 110 4.99 -1.73 -26.32
C ALA A 110 5.35 -0.85 -25.12
N ASN A 111 5.60 -1.46 -23.96
CA ASN A 111 6.08 -0.76 -22.78
C ASN A 111 7.55 -0.31 -22.95
N VAL A 112 8.39 -1.06 -23.68
CA VAL A 112 9.72 -0.60 -24.09
C VAL A 112 9.63 0.65 -24.95
N ASP A 113 8.72 0.69 -25.94
CA ASP A 113 8.55 1.85 -26.82
C ASP A 113 8.16 3.13 -26.03
N ILE A 114 7.20 3.01 -25.11
CA ILE A 114 6.82 4.12 -24.21
C ILE A 114 8.04 4.56 -23.37
N PHE A 115 8.73 3.61 -22.73
CA PHE A 115 9.88 3.89 -21.88
C PHE A 115 11.02 4.57 -22.66
N HIS A 116 11.36 4.05 -23.84
CA HIS A 116 12.43 4.55 -24.69
C HIS A 116 12.09 5.96 -25.23
N SER A 117 10.81 6.21 -25.53
CA SER A 117 10.33 7.54 -25.92
C SER A 117 10.53 8.61 -24.84
N LEU A 118 10.64 8.24 -23.56
CA LEU A 118 10.97 9.18 -22.47
C LEU A 118 12.38 9.76 -22.60
N TYR A 119 13.26 9.03 -23.27
CA TYR A 119 14.65 9.37 -23.49
C TYR A 119 14.93 9.72 -24.96
N ASN A 120 13.91 10.15 -25.71
CA ASN A 120 14.01 10.48 -27.13
C ASN A 120 14.58 9.34 -27.99
N TYR A 121 14.27 8.09 -27.62
CA TYR A 121 14.79 6.89 -28.29
C TYR A 121 16.31 6.74 -28.23
N GLU A 122 16.93 7.27 -27.17
CA GLU A 122 18.34 7.07 -26.86
C GLU A 122 18.49 6.46 -25.46
N TRP A 123 19.36 5.45 -25.33
CA TRP A 123 19.68 4.89 -24.02
C TRP A 123 20.52 5.87 -23.21
N SER A 124 20.11 6.13 -21.96
CA SER A 124 20.69 7.21 -21.18
C SER A 124 20.67 6.95 -19.69
N TRP A 125 21.77 7.28 -19.03
CA TRP A 125 21.84 7.31 -17.57
C TRP A 125 21.11 8.51 -16.95
N ALA A 126 20.47 9.39 -17.73
CA ALA A 126 19.74 10.52 -17.18
C ALA A 126 18.67 10.08 -16.16
N ARG A 127 18.66 10.74 -15.00
CA ARG A 127 17.70 10.47 -13.92
C ARG A 127 16.40 11.17 -14.23
N ARG A 128 15.29 10.45 -14.14
CA ARG A 128 13.95 11.00 -14.32
C ARG A 128 13.12 10.81 -13.05
N PRO A 129 12.30 11.80 -12.64
CA PRO A 129 11.33 11.64 -11.56
C PRO A 129 10.18 10.75 -12.03
N VAL A 130 9.84 9.73 -11.24
CA VAL A 130 8.72 8.81 -11.54
C VAL A 130 7.86 8.58 -10.29
N TRP A 131 6.59 8.26 -10.50
CA TRP A 131 5.73 7.64 -9.49
C TRP A 131 5.57 6.17 -9.83
N VAL A 132 5.72 5.30 -8.83
CA VAL A 132 5.55 3.85 -9.00
C VAL A 132 4.36 3.41 -8.16
N GLU A 133 3.41 2.74 -8.79
CA GLU A 133 2.23 2.19 -8.13
C GLU A 133 2.54 0.77 -7.64
N ILE A 134 2.72 0.61 -6.34
CA ILE A 134 3.01 -0.66 -5.69
C ILE A 134 1.83 -0.96 -4.77
N ASN A 135 1.10 -2.05 -5.04
CA ASN A 135 -0.06 -2.46 -4.23
C ASN A 135 -1.10 -1.34 -4.01
N GLY A 136 -1.36 -0.52 -5.03
CA GLY A 136 -2.31 0.61 -4.97
C GLY A 136 -1.78 1.87 -4.27
N VAL A 137 -0.52 1.86 -3.80
CA VAL A 137 0.16 3.02 -3.21
C VAL A 137 1.14 3.60 -4.23
N PHE A 138 1.04 4.91 -4.47
CA PHE A 138 2.01 5.61 -5.30
C PHE A 138 3.22 6.04 -4.49
N VAL A 139 4.41 5.64 -4.91
CA VAL A 139 5.67 5.95 -4.25
C VAL A 139 6.52 6.83 -5.17
N ALA A 140 7.08 7.92 -4.62
CA ALA A 140 8.01 8.77 -5.33
C ALA A 140 9.34 8.04 -5.54
N ALA A 141 9.83 8.04 -6.77
CA ALA A 141 11.06 7.34 -7.15
C ALA A 141 11.79 8.05 -8.30
N SER A 142 12.90 7.47 -8.72
CA SER A 142 13.68 7.91 -9.87
C SER A 142 14.10 6.73 -10.72
N ILE A 143 14.08 6.88 -12.05
CA ILE A 143 14.54 5.84 -12.99
C ILE A 143 15.64 6.37 -13.91
N ASN A 144 16.51 5.48 -14.38
CA ASN A 144 17.43 5.72 -15.50
C ASN A 144 16.99 4.94 -16.75
N GLY A 145 17.43 5.39 -17.92
CA GLY A 145 17.06 4.85 -19.22
C GLY A 145 18.13 3.98 -19.88
N MET A 146 19.14 3.48 -19.15
CA MET A 146 20.21 2.67 -19.75
C MET A 146 20.01 1.21 -19.35
N PRO A 147 19.60 0.33 -20.28
CA PRO A 147 19.58 -1.10 -20.03
C PRO A 147 20.97 -1.64 -19.72
N HIS A 148 21.10 -2.45 -18.69
CA HIS A 148 22.37 -3.06 -18.29
C HIS A 148 22.19 -4.37 -17.54
N GLY A 149 23.31 -5.05 -17.29
CA GLY A 149 23.34 -6.30 -16.53
C GLY A 149 22.66 -7.45 -17.25
N TYR A 150 21.80 -8.16 -16.53
CA TYR A 150 21.03 -9.30 -17.04
C TYR A 150 19.67 -8.86 -17.59
N SER A 151 19.03 -9.75 -18.35
CA SER A 151 17.65 -9.62 -18.82
C SER A 151 16.90 -10.92 -18.58
N LEU A 152 15.68 -10.83 -18.05
CA LEU A 152 14.77 -11.95 -17.81
C LEU A 152 13.52 -11.90 -18.71
N ILE A 153 13.29 -10.79 -19.42
CA ILE A 153 12.13 -10.60 -20.30
C ILE A 153 12.61 -10.33 -21.72
N ASP A 154 12.16 -11.15 -22.68
CA ASP A 154 12.41 -10.92 -24.10
C ASP A 154 11.46 -9.85 -24.66
N ASN A 155 11.80 -8.58 -24.40
CA ASN A 155 11.05 -7.39 -24.82
C ASN A 155 11.82 -6.51 -25.82
N GLY A 156 13.04 -6.91 -26.21
CA GLY A 156 13.93 -6.16 -27.09
C GLY A 156 14.79 -5.09 -26.42
N GLN A 157 14.67 -4.86 -25.10
CA GLN A 157 15.48 -3.89 -24.34
C GLN A 157 16.90 -4.42 -24.05
N GLY A 158 17.06 -5.73 -23.86
CA GLY A 158 18.37 -6.40 -23.71
C GLY A 158 19.06 -6.21 -22.36
N GLY A 159 18.34 -5.76 -21.33
CA GLY A 159 18.86 -5.58 -19.96
C GLY A 159 17.81 -4.96 -19.05
N HIS A 160 18.08 -4.89 -17.74
CA HIS A 160 17.23 -4.18 -16.79
C HIS A 160 17.64 -2.71 -16.66
N THR A 161 16.74 -1.89 -16.13
CA THR A 161 17.03 -0.54 -15.64
C THR A 161 16.78 -0.46 -14.14
N CYS A 162 17.26 0.59 -13.49
CA CYS A 162 17.17 0.73 -12.04
C CYS A 162 16.14 1.79 -11.65
N ILE A 163 15.20 1.41 -10.79
CA ILE A 163 14.36 2.35 -10.05
C ILE A 163 14.95 2.55 -8.65
N HIS A 164 15.28 3.79 -8.36
CA HIS A 164 15.81 4.26 -7.10
C HIS A 164 14.72 4.95 -6.28
N PHE A 165 14.58 4.53 -5.03
CA PHE A 165 13.71 5.16 -4.03
C PHE A 165 14.56 5.97 -3.04
N LEU A 166 13.93 6.56 -2.02
CA LEU A 166 14.62 7.33 -0.99
C LEU A 166 15.72 6.49 -0.33
N ASN A 167 16.91 7.09 -0.18
CA ASN A 167 18.12 6.48 0.40
C ASN A 167 18.65 5.20 -0.26
N SER A 168 18.05 4.76 -1.38
CA SER A 168 18.59 3.66 -2.19
C SER A 168 20.02 3.95 -2.66
N LYS A 169 20.77 2.88 -2.94
CA LYS A 169 22.20 2.95 -3.27
C LYS A 169 22.45 2.46 -4.69
N THR A 170 23.50 2.96 -5.32
CA THR A 170 23.95 2.43 -6.62
C THR A 170 24.54 1.03 -6.47
N HIS A 171 24.50 0.24 -7.53
CA HIS A 171 25.01 -1.14 -7.50
C HIS A 171 26.54 -1.17 -7.28
N GLY A 172 27.29 -0.47 -8.13
CA GLY A 172 28.76 -0.49 -8.14
C GLY A 172 29.39 0.20 -6.94
N THR A 173 29.01 1.45 -6.65
CA THR A 173 29.65 2.22 -5.58
C THR A 173 29.05 1.97 -4.20
N LYS A 174 27.83 1.42 -4.13
CA LYS A 174 27.06 1.24 -2.89
C LYS A 174 26.83 2.54 -2.12
N ARG A 175 26.89 3.68 -2.82
CA ARG A 175 26.59 5.02 -2.27
C ARG A 175 25.21 5.48 -2.72
N VAL A 176 24.61 6.34 -1.90
CA VAL A 176 23.44 7.12 -2.27
C VAL A 176 23.86 8.08 -3.40
N ASP A 177 23.09 8.08 -4.50
CA ASP A 177 23.33 8.90 -5.68
C ASP A 177 22.50 10.18 -5.58
N GLU A 178 23.18 11.32 -5.49
CA GLU A 178 22.53 12.63 -5.28
C GLU A 178 21.57 12.98 -6.42
N THR A 179 21.89 12.62 -7.66
CA THR A 179 21.01 12.87 -8.82
C THR A 179 19.73 12.05 -8.76
N HIS A 180 19.78 10.79 -8.33
CA HIS A 180 18.59 9.97 -8.10
C HIS A 180 17.77 10.55 -6.94
N GLN A 181 18.41 10.94 -5.83
CA GLN A 181 17.68 11.52 -4.69
C GLN A 181 17.03 12.86 -5.03
N ALA A 182 17.66 13.70 -5.87
CA ALA A 182 17.04 14.92 -6.37
C ALA A 182 15.78 14.63 -7.20
N ALA A 183 15.82 13.61 -8.08
CA ALA A 183 14.67 13.20 -8.86
C ALA A 183 13.56 12.55 -8.01
N VAL A 184 13.91 11.77 -6.96
CA VAL A 184 12.93 11.27 -5.97
C VAL A 184 12.23 12.45 -5.27
N GLN A 185 13.01 13.45 -4.84
CA GLN A 185 12.47 14.65 -4.20
C GLN A 185 11.60 15.48 -5.15
N GLU A 186 11.98 15.58 -6.42
CA GLU A 186 11.15 16.24 -7.44
C GLU A 186 9.82 15.51 -7.60
N ALA A 187 9.84 14.17 -7.77
CA ALA A 187 8.64 13.36 -7.86
C ALA A 187 7.71 13.55 -6.65
N TYR A 188 8.27 13.61 -5.45
CA TYR A 188 7.49 13.84 -4.23
C TYR A 188 6.94 15.27 -4.13
N SER A 189 7.72 16.29 -4.49
CA SER A 189 7.25 17.68 -4.44
C SER A 189 6.08 17.94 -5.41
N ARG A 190 6.05 17.19 -6.52
CA ARG A 190 5.00 17.25 -7.56
C ARG A 190 3.85 16.28 -7.33
N GLN A 191 3.77 15.61 -6.17
CA GLN A 191 2.78 14.56 -5.87
C GLN A 191 1.33 14.90 -6.22
N LYS A 192 0.91 16.17 -6.07
CA LYS A 192 -0.48 16.58 -6.32
C LYS A 192 -0.88 16.45 -7.80
N GLU A 193 0.09 16.54 -8.71
CA GLU A 193 -0.15 16.43 -10.15
C GLU A 193 -0.68 15.05 -10.54
N ILE A 194 -0.55 14.02 -9.70
CA ILE A 194 -1.10 12.69 -9.97
C ILE A 194 -2.63 12.70 -10.04
N ASN A 195 -3.29 13.59 -9.30
CA ASN A 195 -4.75 13.75 -9.29
C ASN A 195 -5.30 14.42 -10.55
N LEU A 196 -4.42 14.86 -11.45
CA LEU A 196 -4.78 15.41 -12.75
C LEU A 196 -4.76 14.32 -13.84
N LEU A 197 -4.38 13.09 -13.49
CA LEU A 197 -4.29 11.97 -14.42
C LEU A 197 -5.55 11.12 -14.37
N GLU A 198 -5.92 10.58 -15.53
CA GLU A 198 -6.88 9.48 -15.64
C GLU A 198 -6.10 8.17 -15.43
N LEU A 199 -6.30 7.53 -14.26
CA LEU A 199 -5.56 6.35 -13.78
C LEU A 199 -6.39 5.08 -13.75
#